data_AF-A0A7K5KKU0-F1
#
_entry.id   AF-A0A7K5KKU0-F1
#
_cell.length_a   1.000
_cell.length_b   1.000
_cell.length_c   1.000
_cell.angle_alpha   90.00
_cell.angle_beta   90.00
_cell.angle_gamma   90.00
#
_symmetry.space_group_name_H-M   'P 1'
#
loop_
_entity.id
_entity.type
_entity.pdbx_description
1 polymer ?
#
loop_
_entity_poly.entity_id
_entity_poly.type
_entity_poly.pdbx_seq_one_letter_code
_entity_poly.pdbx_strand_id
1 'polypeptide(L)'
;LECPGGSDAWQEVTVDGSSRQCQGQKDPCNGSVELAWPCPENSVCAPDGPGLIQCLCASPFHGYKCLREDTFPVLLFSGILGTATVSLSLLLWGTQQRKAKTP
;
A
#
# COMPACT_ATOMS: atom_id res chain seq x y z
N LEU A 1 28.05 7.27 20.92
CA LEU A 1 27.05 7.22 19.84
C LEU A 1 25.75 7.83 20.35
N GLU A 2 24.96 8.44 19.46
CA GLU A 2 23.61 8.91 19.81
C GLU A 2 22.59 7.76 19.77
N CYS A 3 21.43 7.97 20.40
CA CYS A 3 20.32 7.03 20.28
C CYS A 3 19.80 7.01 18.83
N PRO A 4 19.36 5.86 18.30
CA PRO A 4 18.67 5.81 17.01
C PRO A 4 17.44 6.73 17.03
N GLY A 5 17.24 7.50 15.96
CA GLY A 5 16.14 8.48 15.89
C GLY A 5 16.33 9.73 16.76
N GLY A 6 17.50 9.92 17.36
CA GLY A 6 17.79 11.03 18.27
C GLY A 6 17.22 10.80 19.67
N SER A 7 17.60 11.67 20.61
CA SER A 7 17.17 11.56 22.01
C SER A 7 15.66 11.74 22.19
N ASP A 8 15.03 12.53 21.31
CA ASP A 8 13.60 12.86 21.40
C ASP A 8 12.68 11.65 21.13
N ALA A 9 13.18 10.65 20.38
CA ALA A 9 12.48 9.41 20.11
C ALA A 9 12.32 8.50 21.34
N TRP A 10 12.94 8.83 22.48
CA TRP A 10 12.97 8.01 23.70
C TRP A 10 12.42 8.77 24.90
N GLN A 11 11.77 8.04 25.83
CA GLN A 11 11.30 8.57 27.10
C GLN A 11 12.46 8.91 28.03
N GLU A 12 13.48 8.05 28.05
CA GLU A 12 14.66 8.22 28.87
C GLU A 12 15.93 7.88 28.09
N VAL A 13 16.94 8.74 28.22
CA VAL A 13 18.29 8.51 27.68
C VAL A 13 19.29 8.68 28.81
N THR A 14 19.97 7.60 29.15
CA THR A 14 21.00 7.56 30.20
C THR A 14 22.38 7.43 29.55
N VAL A 15 23.35 8.21 30.01
CA VAL A 15 24.74 8.16 29.52
C VAL A 15 25.64 7.79 30.69
N ASP A 16 26.36 6.67 30.55
CA ASP A 16 27.32 6.19 31.53
C ASP A 16 28.68 5.95 30.85
N GLY A 17 29.58 6.92 31.00
CA GLY A 17 30.87 6.92 30.32
C GLY A 17 30.75 6.81 28.80
N SER A 18 31.24 5.70 28.23
CA SER A 18 31.12 5.38 26.80
C SER A 18 29.80 4.67 26.43
N SER A 19 29.03 4.23 27.41
CA SER A 19 27.75 3.55 27.22
C SER A 19 26.61 4.57 27.17
N ARG A 20 25.63 4.31 26.30
CA ARG A 20 24.38 5.07 26.24
C ARG A 20 23.22 4.08 26.18
N GLN A 21 22.27 4.27 27.06
CA GLN A 21 21.05 3.46 27.13
C GLN A 21 19.85 4.34 26.77
N CYS A 22 19.01 3.83 25.87
CA CYS A 22 17.83 4.53 25.36
C CYS A 22 16.62 3.66 25.70
N GLN A 23 15.69 4.17 26.52
CA GLN A 23 14.56 3.39 27.07
C GLN A 23 13.22 4.05 26.74
N GLY A 24 12.22 3.21 26.52
CA GLY A 24 10.85 3.63 26.23
C GLY A 24 10.76 4.43 24.94
N GLN A 25 10.82 3.76 23.78
CA GLN A 25 10.58 4.42 22.49
C GLN A 25 9.21 5.10 22.53
N LYS A 26 9.17 6.40 22.23
CA LYS A 26 7.92 7.15 22.12
C LYS A 26 7.20 6.78 20.83
N ASP A 27 5.87 6.80 20.87
CA ASP A 27 5.05 6.68 19.67
C ASP A 27 5.07 8.03 18.92
N PRO A 28 5.71 8.10 17.74
CA PRO A 28 5.76 9.33 16.96
C PRO A 28 4.39 9.76 16.41
N CYS A 29 3.38 8.87 16.40
CA CYS A 29 2.02 9.18 15.95
C CYS A 29 1.15 9.84 17.04
N ASN A 30 1.55 9.79 18.32
CA ASN A 30 0.80 10.40 19.44
C ASN A 30 1.17 11.88 19.69
N GLY A 31 1.99 12.49 18.84
CA GLY A 31 2.43 13.88 18.97
C GLY A 31 1.34 14.88 18.59
N SER A 32 1.05 15.84 19.46
CA SER A 32 0.17 16.99 19.21
C SER A 32 0.81 18.07 18.32
N VAL A 33 1.76 17.72 17.44
CA VAL A 33 2.44 18.71 16.59
C VAL A 33 1.50 19.14 15.47
N GLU A 34 0.78 20.20 15.82
CA GLU A 34 -0.37 20.84 15.21
C GLU A 34 -0.23 21.35 13.75
N LEU A 35 0.77 20.93 12.95
CA LEU A 35 1.06 21.64 11.68
C LEU A 35 1.28 20.81 10.42
N ALA A 36 1.19 19.49 10.47
CA ALA A 36 0.96 18.69 9.26
C ALA A 36 0.32 17.38 9.68
N TRP A 37 -0.90 17.12 9.23
CA TRP A 37 -1.43 15.76 9.24
C TRP A 37 -0.39 14.88 8.52
N PRO A 38 0.33 13.98 9.21
CA PRO A 38 1.55 13.37 8.67
C PRO A 38 1.27 12.43 7.49
N CYS A 39 0.01 12.01 7.36
CA CYS A 39 -0.43 11.01 6.42
C CYS A 39 -1.53 11.59 5.50
N PRO A 40 -1.65 11.13 4.24
CA PRO A 40 -2.72 11.58 3.35
C PRO A 40 -4.11 11.15 3.86
N GLU A 41 -5.16 11.61 3.18
CA GLU A 41 -6.52 11.13 3.42
C GLU A 41 -6.61 9.58 3.30
N ASN A 42 -7.54 8.97 4.03
CA ASN A 42 -7.73 7.50 4.06
C ASN A 42 -6.51 6.69 4.52
N SER A 43 -5.64 7.30 5.32
CA SER A 43 -4.47 6.62 5.89
C SER A 43 -4.32 6.93 7.38
N VAL A 44 -3.69 5.99 8.08
CA VAL A 44 -3.41 6.03 9.51
C VAL A 44 -1.90 6.08 9.72
N CYS A 45 -1.47 6.87 10.70
CA CYS A 45 -0.07 6.90 11.13
C CYS A 45 0.26 5.60 11.86
N ALA A 46 1.43 5.04 11.56
CA ALA A 46 2.04 3.91 12.27
C ALA A 46 3.53 4.17 12.52
N PRO A 47 4.11 3.68 13.63
CA PRO A 47 5.54 3.79 13.89
C PRO A 47 6.35 2.87 12.96
N ASP A 48 7.43 3.40 12.38
CA ASP A 48 8.38 2.66 11.53
C ASP A 48 9.81 2.66 12.12
N GLY A 49 9.89 2.75 13.45
CA GLY A 49 11.13 2.79 14.21
C GLY A 49 11.32 4.10 15.01
N PRO A 50 12.45 4.24 15.72
CA PRO A 50 12.69 5.39 16.59
C PRO A 50 12.67 6.70 15.81
N GLY A 51 11.69 7.57 16.10
CA GLY A 51 11.53 8.85 15.43
C GLY A 51 11.07 8.76 13.97
N LEU A 52 10.68 7.58 13.48
CA LEU A 52 10.23 7.37 12.10
C LEU A 52 8.75 6.96 12.07
N ILE A 53 8.02 7.51 11.10
CA ILE A 53 6.61 7.21 10.84
C ILE A 53 6.43 6.55 9.46
N GLN A 54 5.40 5.73 9.36
CA GLN A 54 4.87 5.21 8.10
C GLN A 54 3.37 5.46 8.06
N CYS A 55 2.85 5.77 6.88
CA CYS A 55 1.41 5.91 6.65
C CYS A 55 0.87 4.64 6.02
N LEU A 56 -0.08 4.00 6.70
CA LEU A 56 -0.75 2.80 6.25
C LEU A 56 -2.16 3.15 5.78
N CYS A 57 -2.67 2.50 4.74
CA CYS A 57 -4.03 2.75 4.32
C CYS A 57 -5.03 2.25 5.37
N ALA A 58 -6.00 3.10 5.71
CA ALA A 58 -7.11 2.71 6.55
C ALA A 58 -7.98 1.72 5.78
N SER A 59 -8.42 0.63 6.39
CA SER A 59 -9.37 -0.28 5.74
C SER A 59 -10.69 0.48 5.45
N PRO A 60 -11.31 0.34 4.25
CA PRO A 60 -11.00 -0.60 3.16
C PRO A 60 -10.06 -0.07 2.05
N PHE A 61 -9.42 1.07 2.26
CA PHE A 61 -8.57 1.72 1.26
C PHE A 61 -7.22 1.01 1.06
N HIS A 62 -6.68 1.08 -0.15
CA HIS A 62 -5.40 0.49 -0.51
C HIS A 62 -4.77 1.19 -1.72
N GLY A 63 -3.56 0.75 -2.08
CA GLY A 63 -2.81 1.26 -3.23
C GLY A 63 -2.06 2.57 -2.96
N TYR A 64 -1.47 3.15 -4.01
CA TYR A 64 -0.74 4.40 -3.92
C TYR A 64 -1.65 5.53 -3.41
N LYS A 65 -1.22 6.23 -2.36
CA LYS A 65 -1.96 7.32 -1.68
C LYS A 65 -3.34 6.91 -1.10
N CYS A 66 -3.63 5.62 -0.95
CA CYS A 66 -4.88 5.13 -0.37
C CYS A 66 -6.14 5.64 -1.08
N LEU A 67 -6.04 5.85 -2.40
CA LEU A 67 -7.14 6.37 -3.22
C LEU A 67 -8.06 5.28 -3.77
N ARG A 68 -7.67 4.00 -3.67
CA ARG A 68 -8.49 2.90 -4.15
C ARG A 68 -9.29 2.32 -3.01
N GLU A 69 -10.59 2.27 -3.23
CA GLU A 69 -11.56 1.57 -2.40
C GLU A 69 -12.08 0.38 -3.21
N ASP A 70 -12.43 -0.70 -2.52
CA ASP A 70 -12.95 -1.95 -3.09
C ASP A 70 -11.99 -2.79 -3.96
N THR A 71 -12.33 -4.07 -4.08
CA THR A 71 -11.56 -5.02 -4.89
C THR A 71 -11.85 -4.88 -6.38
N PHE A 72 -10.84 -5.05 -7.22
CA PHE A 72 -11.03 -5.08 -8.67
C PHE A 72 -12.02 -6.19 -9.08
N PRO A 73 -13.06 -5.92 -9.90
CA PRO A 73 -14.10 -6.88 -10.25
C PRO A 73 -13.61 -7.88 -11.30
N VAL A 74 -12.75 -8.81 -10.88
CA VAL A 74 -12.06 -9.79 -11.75
C VAL A 74 -13.05 -10.58 -12.61
N LEU A 75 -14.18 -11.01 -12.04
CA LEU A 75 -15.18 -11.84 -12.75
C LEU A 75 -15.85 -11.09 -13.91
N LEU A 76 -16.19 -9.81 -13.73
CA LEU A 76 -16.80 -9.01 -14.79
C LEU A 76 -15.80 -8.78 -15.92
N PHE A 77 -14.56 -8.40 -15.58
CA PHE A 77 -13.53 -8.15 -16.58
C PHE A 77 -13.17 -9.41 -17.38
N SER A 78 -12.90 -10.52 -16.68
CA SER A 78 -12.56 -11.80 -17.31
C SER A 78 -13.73 -12.38 -18.11
N GLY A 79 -14.98 -12.19 -17.66
CA GLY A 79 -16.18 -12.60 -18.39
C GLY A 79 -16.31 -11.88 -19.73
N ILE A 80 -16.20 -10.55 -19.75
CA ILE A 80 -16.26 -9.75 -20.99
C ILE A 80 -15.10 -10.12 -21.93
N LEU A 81 -13.88 -10.20 -21.40
CA LEU A 81 -12.71 -10.56 -22.21
C LEU A 81 -12.83 -11.97 -22.79
N GLY A 82 -13.27 -12.93 -21.98
CA GLY A 82 -13.47 -14.32 -22.38
C GLY A 82 -14.54 -14.46 -23.45
N THR A 83 -15.71 -13.83 -23.25
CA THR A 83 -16.82 -13.87 -24.22
C THR A 83 -16.44 -13.23 -25.55
N ALA A 84 -15.76 -12.08 -25.54
CA ALA A 84 -15.24 -11.44 -26.75
C ALA A 84 -14.26 -12.36 -27.50
N THR A 85 -13.32 -12.98 -26.78
CA THR A 85 -12.31 -13.87 -27.35
C THR A 85 -12.92 -15.13 -27.96
N VAL A 86 -13.86 -15.78 -27.26
CA VAL A 86 -14.57 -16.96 -27.77
C VAL A 86 -15.41 -16.60 -28.99
N SER A 87 -16.10 -15.47 -28.96
CA SER A 87 -16.91 -15.00 -30.10
C SER A 87 -16.05 -14.75 -31.33
N LEU A 88 -14.93 -14.04 -31.20
CA LEU A 88 -13.98 -13.85 -32.30
C LEU A 88 -13.42 -15.18 -32.80
N SER A 89 -13.06 -16.09 -31.90
CA SER A 89 -12.52 -17.41 -32.28
C SER A 89 -13.52 -18.22 -33.08
N LEU A 90 -14.79 -18.24 -32.67
CA LEU A 90 -15.87 -18.91 -33.39
C LEU A 90 -16.16 -18.27 -34.75
N LEU A 91 -16.15 -16.93 -34.83
CA LEU A 91 -16.33 -16.20 -36.09
C LEU A 91 -15.19 -16.49 -37.07
N LEU A 92 -13.96 -16.44 -36.60
CA LEU A 92 -12.77 -16.76 -37.39
C LEU A 92 -12.82 -18.22 -37.84
N TRP A 93 -13.14 -19.15 -36.94
CA TRP A 93 -13.29 -20.56 -37.29
C TRP A 93 -14.35 -20.78 -38.37
N GLY A 94 -15.53 -20.19 -38.21
CA GLY A 94 -16.63 -20.30 -39.17
C GLY A 94 -16.28 -19.71 -40.54
N THR A 95 -15.62 -18.55 -40.57
CA THR A 95 -15.21 -17.91 -41.83
C THR A 95 -14.04 -18.64 -42.50
N GLN A 96 -13.05 -19.11 -41.75
CA GLN A 96 -11.91 -19.88 -42.26
C GLN A 96 -12.35 -21.26 -42.78
N GLN A 97 -13.24 -21.97 -42.08
CA GLN A 97 -13.80 -23.23 -42.58
C GLN A 97 -14.65 -23.05 -43.85
N ARG A 98 -15.37 -21.92 -43.97
CA ARG A 98 -16.10 -21.60 -45.21
C ARG A 98 -15.14 -21.33 -46.37
N LYS A 99 -13.99 -20.70 -46.11
CA LYS A 99 -12.94 -20.49 -47.13
C LYS A 99 -12.28 -21.80 -47.56
N ALA A 100 -12.13 -22.78 -46.66
CA ALA A 100 -11.59 -24.11 -46.99
C ALA A 100 -12.58 -25.02 -47.75
N LYS A 101 -13.88 -24.72 -47.71
CA LYS A 101 -14.93 -25.52 -48.39
C LYS A 101 -15.35 -24.96 -49.75
N THR A 102 -14.85 -23.79 -50.17
CA THR A 102 -14.98 -23.31 -51.54
C THR A 102 -13.70 -23.71 -52.31
N PRO A 103 -13.79 -24.50 -53.40
CA PRO A 103 -12.64 -24.98 -54.16
C PRO A 103 -11.83 -23.86 -54.84
#